data_AF-A0A5D3FRU7-F1
#
_entry.id   AF-A0A5D3FRU7-F1
#
_cell.length_a   1.000
_cell.length_b   1.000
_cell.length_c   1.000
_cell.angle_alpha   90.00
_cell.angle_beta   90.00
_cell.angle_gamma   90.00
#
_symmetry.space_group_name_H-M   'P 1'
#
loop_
_entity.id
_entity.type
_entity.pdbx_description
1 polymer ?
#
loop_
_entity_poly.entity_id
_entity_poly.type
_entity_poly.pdbx_seq_one_letter_code
_entity_poly.pdbx_strand_id
1 'polypeptide(L)'
;MVSEKAAAKGGLSKGTAKIAAAALAASSIENYDFFIYGTAAALVFPDLFFPGQSPLAGALLSFSTFAVGFVARPLGAVIFGHLGDVHGRKRSLVMVLLTMGLGTTLIGVLPTYDDIGPAAPLLLVLLRLVQGIALGGQTGGVILLAMENAPPHRRGFMSSFALAGGPAGILVGNLAFLLTDLVTTSDGFDSWGWRLPFLASIALLGLTVYIQMRIEETKAFKRLQADAAPADRPVKAVTAGRSPVLEALSRYPRKIVLIGGAYVGINVTYYLFMTFAVAYGTNDDILDMPKSRILLGVLVGAAVQLVMLPVAGALSDRIGRRTMMIAGSLLLGVWAFAFWPLLNTESPAVIAFAFIVGLGLMHTTMYAPQGAFFAETFPTATRYSAMSLSIQVASVVGGALAPLIATSLYAWTGTWLAIAAYMAGVCLITVVSVLLLPETYRNDTESPALEPTQKDTPPTPGPGDAVPTA
;
A
#
# COMPACT_ATOMS: atom_id res chain seq x y z
N MET A 1 35.78 -21.72 -6.49
CA MET A 1 35.46 -20.95 -7.71
C MET A 1 34.50 -21.64 -8.71
N VAL A 2 34.14 -22.92 -8.55
CA VAL A 2 33.17 -23.60 -9.46
C VAL A 2 31.73 -23.63 -8.90
N SER A 3 31.53 -23.34 -7.61
CA SER A 3 30.19 -23.38 -6.96
C SER A 3 29.32 -22.13 -7.18
N GLU A 4 29.91 -20.97 -7.45
CA GLU A 4 29.15 -19.71 -7.63
C GLU A 4 28.47 -19.59 -9.01
N LYS A 5 28.96 -20.30 -10.04
CA LYS A 5 28.39 -20.23 -11.39
C LYS A 5 27.13 -21.08 -11.60
N ALA A 6 26.81 -22.00 -10.68
CA ALA A 6 25.62 -22.85 -10.78
C ALA A 6 24.34 -22.18 -10.24
N ALA A 7 24.46 -21.16 -9.38
CA ALA A 7 23.31 -20.44 -8.82
C ALA A 7 22.60 -19.51 -9.83
N ALA A 8 23.19 -19.29 -11.01
CA ALA A 8 22.71 -18.33 -12.01
C ALA A 8 21.56 -18.85 -12.91
N LYS A 9 21.08 -20.09 -12.73
CA LYS A 9 19.98 -20.67 -13.55
C LYS A 9 18.83 -21.31 -12.76
N GLY A 10 18.67 -21.01 -11.47
CA GLY A 10 17.60 -21.58 -10.65
C GLY A 10 16.27 -20.81 -10.78
N GLY A 11 15.21 -21.50 -11.23
CA GLY A 11 13.83 -21.08 -10.96
C GLY A 11 13.58 -20.90 -9.46
N LEU A 12 12.50 -20.21 -9.08
CA LEU A 12 12.16 -20.05 -7.65
C LEU A 12 12.05 -21.42 -6.98
N SER A 13 12.59 -21.56 -5.77
CA SER A 13 12.29 -22.74 -4.96
C SER A 13 10.78 -22.84 -4.74
N LYS A 14 10.23 -24.06 -4.63
CA LYS A 14 8.79 -24.26 -4.40
C LYS A 14 8.27 -23.45 -3.19
N GLY A 15 9.09 -23.31 -2.14
CA GLY A 15 8.78 -22.50 -0.97
C GLY A 15 8.70 -20.99 -1.28
N THR A 16 9.65 -20.47 -2.05
CA THR A 16 9.69 -19.04 -2.40
C THR A 16 8.53 -18.65 -3.33
N ALA A 17 8.18 -19.51 -4.30
CA ALA A 17 7.03 -19.27 -5.18
C ALA A 17 5.70 -19.27 -4.42
N LYS A 18 5.55 -20.16 -3.42
CA LYS A 18 4.37 -20.20 -2.55
C LYS A 18 4.22 -18.90 -1.73
N ILE A 19 5.32 -18.34 -1.25
CA ILE A 19 5.32 -17.07 -0.50
C ILE A 19 4.98 -15.89 -1.41
N ALA A 20 5.52 -15.85 -2.63
CA ALA A 20 5.16 -14.84 -3.63
C ALA A 20 3.65 -14.85 -3.93
N ALA A 21 3.10 -16.04 -4.21
CA ALA A 21 1.67 -16.21 -4.48
C ALA A 21 0.80 -15.83 -3.27
N ALA A 22 1.24 -16.18 -2.05
CA ALA A 22 0.54 -15.80 -0.84
C ALA A 22 0.53 -14.27 -0.61
N ALA A 23 1.66 -13.60 -0.87
CA ALA A 23 1.76 -12.15 -0.77
C ALA A 23 0.87 -11.45 -1.81
N LEU A 24 0.89 -11.93 -3.06
CA LEU A 24 0.00 -11.47 -4.11
C LEU A 24 -1.47 -11.64 -3.72
N ALA A 25 -1.87 -12.82 -3.24
CA ALA A 25 -3.24 -13.08 -2.83
C ALA A 25 -3.69 -12.19 -1.66
N ALA A 26 -2.86 -12.08 -0.60
CA ALA A 26 -3.18 -11.25 0.56
C ALA A 26 -3.36 -9.77 0.19
N SER A 27 -2.49 -9.23 -0.66
CA SER A 27 -2.63 -7.85 -1.13
C SER A 27 -3.74 -7.69 -2.19
N SER A 28 -4.06 -8.73 -2.96
CA SER A 28 -5.21 -8.70 -3.89
C SER A 28 -6.52 -8.60 -3.13
N ILE A 29 -6.66 -9.34 -2.04
CA ILE A 29 -7.86 -9.31 -1.19
C ILE A 29 -7.99 -7.94 -0.53
N GLU A 30 -6.87 -7.34 -0.12
CA GLU A 30 -6.83 -5.95 0.37
C GLU A 30 -7.43 -4.96 -0.63
N ASN A 31 -6.92 -5.01 -1.86
CA ASN A 31 -7.27 -4.06 -2.89
C ASN A 31 -8.65 -4.34 -3.48
N TYR A 32 -9.11 -5.59 -3.47
CA TYR A 32 -10.47 -5.98 -3.77
C TYR A 32 -11.46 -5.24 -2.86
N ASP A 33 -11.36 -5.45 -1.54
CA ASP A 33 -12.28 -4.85 -0.55
C ASP A 33 -12.26 -3.31 -0.64
N PHE A 34 -11.06 -2.75 -0.85
CA PHE A 34 -10.88 -1.31 -1.01
C PHE A 34 -11.55 -0.77 -2.27
N PHE A 35 -11.36 -1.44 -3.41
CA PHE A 35 -11.93 -1.04 -4.69
C PHE A 35 -13.44 -1.21 -4.73
N ILE A 36 -13.98 -2.31 -4.18
CA ILE A 36 -15.42 -2.52 -4.19
C ILE A 36 -16.16 -1.48 -3.35
N TYR A 37 -15.56 -1.07 -2.23
CA TYR A 37 -16.10 0.03 -1.43
C TYR A 37 -16.11 1.33 -2.22
N GLY A 38 -14.98 1.69 -2.86
CA GLY A 38 -14.90 2.92 -3.65
C GLY A 38 -15.91 2.96 -4.79
N THR A 39 -16.16 1.81 -5.42
CA THR A 39 -17.17 1.66 -6.47
C THR A 39 -18.58 1.83 -5.91
N ALA A 40 -18.94 1.14 -4.82
CA ALA A 40 -20.24 1.30 -4.18
C ALA A 40 -20.47 2.72 -3.63
N ALA A 41 -19.40 3.34 -3.12
CA ALA A 41 -19.42 4.72 -2.63
C ALA A 41 -19.76 5.72 -3.74
N ALA A 42 -19.36 5.44 -4.98
CA ALA A 42 -19.67 6.25 -6.14
C ALA A 42 -21.04 5.92 -6.75
N LEU A 43 -21.50 4.68 -6.67
CA LEU A 43 -22.67 4.20 -7.42
C LEU A 43 -23.97 4.11 -6.61
N VAL A 44 -23.93 3.64 -5.35
CA VAL A 44 -25.15 3.25 -4.61
C VAL A 44 -25.24 3.85 -3.22
N PHE A 45 -24.12 4.10 -2.53
CA PHE A 45 -24.17 4.64 -1.17
C PHE A 45 -24.74 6.05 -1.03
N PRO A 46 -24.57 6.98 -2.00
CA PRO A 46 -25.19 8.30 -1.89
C PRO A 46 -26.70 8.21 -1.65
N ASP A 47 -27.38 7.34 -2.38
CA ASP A 47 -28.83 7.20 -2.31
C ASP A 47 -29.26 6.33 -1.11
N LEU A 48 -28.52 5.23 -0.83
CA LEU A 48 -28.91 4.25 0.18
C LEU A 48 -28.57 4.64 1.63
N PHE A 49 -27.51 5.43 1.84
CA PHE A 49 -27.03 5.78 3.18
C PHE A 49 -27.15 7.27 3.51
N PHE A 50 -27.29 8.13 2.49
CA PHE A 50 -27.38 9.57 2.65
C PHE A 50 -28.58 10.20 1.91
N PRO A 51 -29.80 9.66 2.05
CA PRO A 51 -30.97 10.18 1.34
C PRO A 51 -31.30 11.61 1.78
N GLY A 52 -31.94 12.37 0.88
CA GLY A 52 -32.35 13.76 1.12
C GLY A 52 -31.22 14.79 0.96
N GLN A 53 -30.04 14.36 0.52
CA GLN A 53 -28.95 15.23 0.11
C GLN A 53 -29.02 15.53 -1.39
N SER A 54 -28.38 16.61 -1.85
CA SER A 54 -28.15 16.79 -3.29
C SER A 54 -27.22 15.67 -3.82
N PRO A 55 -27.26 15.32 -5.12
CA PRO A 55 -26.40 14.27 -5.68
C PRO A 55 -24.90 14.49 -5.37
N LEU A 56 -24.45 15.75 -5.47
CA LEU A 56 -23.09 16.14 -5.12
C LEU A 56 -22.79 15.96 -3.62
N ALA A 57 -23.70 16.38 -2.74
CA ALA A 57 -23.51 16.26 -1.30
C ALA A 57 -23.52 14.79 -0.83
N GLY A 58 -24.42 13.96 -1.37
CA GLY A 58 -24.45 12.53 -1.11
C GLY A 58 -23.16 11.82 -1.55
N ALA A 59 -22.66 12.14 -2.75
CA ALA A 59 -21.37 11.64 -3.22
C ALA A 59 -20.21 12.09 -2.32
N LEU A 60 -20.17 13.36 -1.92
CA LEU A 60 -19.13 13.89 -1.03
C LEU A 60 -19.15 13.21 0.35
N LEU A 61 -20.34 12.98 0.92
CA LEU A 61 -20.49 12.25 2.19
C LEU A 61 -20.01 10.81 2.06
N SER A 62 -20.38 10.13 0.98
CA SER A 62 -19.95 8.77 0.67
C SER A 62 -18.44 8.64 0.44
N PHE A 63 -17.80 9.59 -0.24
CA PHE A 63 -16.34 9.63 -0.33
C PHE A 63 -15.67 10.07 0.98
N SER A 64 -16.36 10.84 1.82
CA SER A 64 -15.84 11.21 3.14
C SER A 64 -15.75 10.01 4.07
N THR A 65 -16.72 9.09 4.04
CA THR A 65 -16.63 7.82 4.79
C THR A 65 -15.43 7.00 4.33
N PHE A 66 -15.14 6.99 3.03
CA PHE A 66 -13.95 6.38 2.46
C PHE A 66 -12.66 7.02 2.98
N ALA A 67 -12.61 8.36 3.04
CA ALA A 67 -11.48 9.12 3.55
C ALA A 67 -11.21 8.87 5.05
N VAL A 68 -12.26 8.70 5.87
CA VAL A 68 -12.12 8.32 7.29
C VAL A 68 -11.29 7.04 7.44
N GLY A 69 -11.51 6.06 6.57
CA GLY A 69 -10.72 4.82 6.55
C GLY A 69 -9.22 5.07 6.32
N PHE A 70 -8.85 6.03 5.47
CA PHE A 70 -7.45 6.40 5.27
C PHE A 70 -6.84 7.07 6.49
N VAL A 71 -7.56 8.02 7.08
CA VAL A 71 -7.11 8.77 8.27
C VAL A 71 -6.87 7.81 9.45
N ALA A 72 -7.56 6.68 9.49
CA ALA A 72 -7.38 5.65 10.51
C ALA A 72 -6.15 4.75 10.29
N ARG A 73 -5.58 4.69 9.06
CA ARG A 73 -4.46 3.80 8.74
C ARG A 73 -3.19 4.06 9.55
N PRO A 74 -2.76 5.31 9.81
CA PRO A 74 -1.61 5.55 10.68
C PRO A 74 -1.78 4.95 12.08
N LEU A 75 -2.97 5.07 12.69
CA LEU A 75 -3.26 4.44 13.98
C LEU A 75 -3.14 2.91 13.89
N GLY A 76 -3.66 2.34 12.81
CA GLY A 76 -3.47 0.94 12.46
C GLY A 76 -2.02 0.51 12.34
N ALA A 77 -1.19 1.32 11.67
CA ALA A 77 0.24 1.06 11.52
C ALA A 77 0.96 1.04 12.87
N VAL A 78 0.56 1.88 13.81
CA VAL A 78 1.07 1.87 15.19
C VAL A 78 0.67 0.58 15.90
N ILE A 79 -0.62 0.22 15.88
CA ILE A 79 -1.16 -0.95 16.61
C ILE A 79 -0.58 -2.26 16.04
N PHE A 80 -0.77 -2.49 14.75
CA PHE A 80 -0.40 -3.73 14.09
C PHE A 80 1.10 -3.81 13.77
N GLY A 81 1.77 -2.66 13.65
CA GLY A 81 3.24 -2.60 13.58
C GLY A 81 3.89 -3.05 14.87
N HIS A 82 3.44 -2.52 16.00
CA HIS A 82 3.87 -2.98 17.32
C HIS A 82 3.61 -4.47 17.52
N LEU A 83 2.41 -4.93 17.18
CA LEU A 83 2.01 -6.33 17.28
C LEU A 83 2.86 -7.24 16.39
N GLY A 84 3.20 -6.80 15.18
CA GLY A 84 4.06 -7.53 14.24
C GLY A 84 5.52 -7.60 14.67
N ASP A 85 6.03 -6.54 15.29
CA ASP A 85 7.40 -6.49 15.82
C ASP A 85 7.56 -7.34 17.08
N VAL A 86 6.55 -7.37 17.97
CA VAL A 86 6.61 -8.08 19.26
C VAL A 86 6.12 -9.54 19.17
N HIS A 87 4.96 -9.78 18.56
CA HIS A 87 4.29 -11.09 18.59
C HIS A 87 4.44 -11.88 17.28
N GLY A 88 5.10 -11.30 16.28
CA GLY A 88 5.37 -11.92 14.99
C GLY A 88 4.50 -11.41 13.86
N ARG A 89 5.07 -11.46 12.64
CA ARG A 89 4.51 -10.85 11.44
C ARG A 89 3.24 -11.59 11.02
N LYS A 90 3.25 -12.92 11.12
CA LYS A 90 2.12 -13.77 10.74
C LYS A 90 0.89 -13.48 11.59
N ARG A 91 1.05 -13.38 12.91
CA ARG A 91 -0.09 -13.14 13.82
C ARG A 91 -0.74 -11.79 13.54
N SER A 92 0.06 -10.73 13.39
CA SER A 92 -0.42 -9.40 13.03
C SER A 92 -1.20 -9.42 11.70
N LEU A 93 -0.64 -10.04 10.66
CA LEU A 93 -1.30 -10.15 9.35
C LEU A 93 -2.64 -10.90 9.39
N VAL A 94 -2.73 -11.99 10.16
CA VAL A 94 -3.98 -12.75 10.28
C VAL A 94 -5.07 -11.92 10.97
N MET A 95 -4.75 -11.21 12.05
CA MET A 95 -5.71 -10.36 12.74
C MET A 95 -6.23 -9.25 11.84
N VAL A 96 -5.32 -8.58 11.13
CA VAL A 96 -5.68 -7.53 10.16
C VAL A 96 -6.63 -8.05 9.09
N LEU A 97 -6.30 -9.17 8.45
CA LEU A 97 -7.10 -9.75 7.37
C LEU A 97 -8.48 -10.22 7.85
N LEU A 98 -8.55 -10.79 9.05
CA LEU A 98 -9.81 -11.17 9.69
C LEU A 98 -10.69 -9.95 9.95
N THR A 99 -10.15 -8.91 10.59
CA THR A 99 -10.88 -7.67 10.87
C THR A 99 -11.38 -7.02 9.58
N MET A 100 -10.53 -6.99 8.54
CA MET A 100 -10.84 -6.37 7.26
C MET A 100 -11.96 -7.12 6.51
N GLY A 101 -11.82 -8.44 6.32
CA GLY A 101 -12.80 -9.24 5.57
C GLY A 101 -14.14 -9.39 6.32
N LEU A 102 -14.12 -9.46 7.65
CA LEU A 102 -15.34 -9.37 8.45
C LEU A 102 -16.02 -8.01 8.28
N GLY A 103 -15.27 -6.91 8.32
CA GLY A 103 -15.80 -5.58 8.06
C GLY A 103 -16.45 -5.46 6.69
N THR A 104 -15.81 -6.01 5.64
CA THR A 104 -16.36 -5.98 4.28
C THR A 104 -17.64 -6.80 4.17
N THR A 105 -17.65 -7.99 4.77
CA THR A 105 -18.84 -8.85 4.78
C THR A 105 -19.99 -8.20 5.56
N LEU A 106 -19.69 -7.52 6.67
CA LEU A 106 -20.68 -6.79 7.48
C LEU A 106 -21.30 -5.61 6.72
N ILE A 107 -20.55 -4.93 5.86
CA ILE A 107 -21.10 -3.89 4.96
C ILE A 107 -22.13 -4.52 4.00
N GLY A 108 -21.87 -5.72 3.50
CA GLY A 108 -22.78 -6.44 2.61
C GLY A 108 -24.12 -6.82 3.24
N VAL A 109 -24.20 -6.94 4.57
CA VAL A 109 -25.47 -7.18 5.30
C VAL A 109 -26.01 -5.94 6.01
N LEU A 110 -25.38 -4.78 5.80
CA LEU A 110 -25.75 -3.56 6.51
C LEU A 110 -27.14 -3.07 6.06
N PRO A 111 -28.07 -2.78 6.99
CA PRO A 111 -29.34 -2.16 6.66
C PRO A 111 -29.14 -0.74 6.12
N THR A 112 -30.07 -0.29 5.28
CA THR A 112 -30.01 1.02 4.62
C THR A 112 -30.63 2.11 5.50
N TYR A 113 -30.54 3.37 5.05
CA TYR A 113 -31.16 4.49 5.77
C TYR A 113 -32.67 4.32 5.91
N ASP A 114 -33.34 3.71 4.93
CA ASP A 114 -34.79 3.46 5.01
C ASP A 114 -35.17 2.47 6.12
N ASP A 115 -34.26 1.56 6.49
CA ASP A 115 -34.50 0.53 7.51
C ASP A 115 -34.23 1.06 8.93
N ILE A 116 -33.13 1.79 9.13
CA ILE A 116 -32.61 2.15 10.47
C ILE A 116 -32.24 3.64 10.62
N GLY A 117 -32.57 4.46 9.63
CA GLY A 117 -32.35 5.90 9.65
C GLY A 117 -30.86 6.30 9.75
N PRO A 118 -30.53 7.38 10.48
CA PRO A 118 -29.16 7.89 10.62
C PRO A 118 -28.14 6.88 11.20
N ALA A 119 -28.59 5.78 11.81
CA ALA A 119 -27.71 4.73 12.27
C ALA A 119 -26.99 4.01 11.11
N ALA A 120 -27.60 3.92 9.93
CA ALA A 120 -27.01 3.26 8.75
C ALA A 120 -25.68 3.90 8.32
N PRO A 121 -25.62 5.20 8.00
CA PRO A 121 -24.35 5.85 7.64
C PRO A 121 -23.34 5.85 8.80
N LEU A 122 -23.79 5.92 10.05
CA LEU A 122 -22.89 5.86 11.21
C LEU A 122 -22.20 4.49 11.34
N LEU A 123 -22.96 3.40 11.18
CA LEU A 123 -22.42 2.04 11.16
C LEU A 123 -21.50 1.82 9.96
N LEU A 124 -21.85 2.36 8.79
CA LEU A 124 -20.98 2.32 7.61
C LEU A 124 -19.64 3.01 7.88
N VAL A 125 -19.65 4.19 8.51
CA VAL A 125 -18.44 4.92 8.93
C VAL A 125 -17.65 4.13 9.97
N LEU A 126 -18.32 3.53 10.96
CA LEU A 126 -17.67 2.74 12.01
C LEU A 126 -16.95 1.51 11.43
N LEU A 127 -17.65 0.74 10.57
CA LEU A 127 -17.04 -0.39 9.86
C LEU A 127 -15.84 0.07 9.05
N ARG A 128 -15.97 1.21 8.36
CA ARG A 128 -14.87 1.76 7.55
C ARG A 128 -13.68 2.23 8.38
N LEU A 129 -13.93 2.82 9.54
CA LEU A 129 -12.89 3.22 10.49
C LEU A 129 -12.12 1.98 10.98
N VAL A 130 -12.82 0.92 11.40
CA VAL A 130 -12.21 -0.33 11.87
C VAL A 130 -11.38 -0.99 10.77
N GLN A 131 -11.88 -1.04 9.53
CA GLN A 131 -11.12 -1.53 8.38
C GLN A 131 -9.89 -0.67 8.09
N GLY A 132 -10.01 0.66 8.19
CA GLY A 132 -8.90 1.58 8.03
C GLY A 132 -7.77 1.32 9.02
N ILE A 133 -8.12 1.08 10.29
CA ILE A 133 -7.17 0.68 11.34
C ILE A 133 -6.55 -0.67 11.00
N ALA A 134 -7.32 -1.66 10.52
CA ALA A 134 -6.77 -2.96 10.12
C ALA A 134 -5.73 -2.81 9.00
N LEU A 135 -6.08 -2.12 7.90
CA LEU A 135 -5.18 -1.91 6.76
C LEU A 135 -3.84 -1.26 7.15
N GLY A 136 -3.83 -0.45 8.22
CA GLY A 136 -2.65 0.26 8.69
C GLY A 136 -1.38 -0.60 8.78
N GLY A 137 -1.50 -1.85 9.27
CA GLY A 137 -0.39 -2.79 9.38
C GLY A 137 -0.16 -3.68 8.15
N GLN A 138 -1.16 -3.81 7.27
CA GLN A 138 -1.19 -4.87 6.27
C GLN A 138 -0.09 -4.75 5.22
N THR A 139 -0.06 -3.60 4.54
CA THR A 139 0.81 -3.37 3.38
C THR A 139 2.27 -3.59 3.75
N GLY A 140 2.69 -3.07 4.91
CA GLY A 140 4.05 -3.25 5.39
C GLY A 140 4.37 -4.70 5.75
N GLY A 141 3.46 -5.39 6.43
CA GLY A 141 3.65 -6.78 6.81
C GLY A 141 3.75 -7.75 5.61
N VAL A 142 2.92 -7.56 4.57
CA VAL A 142 2.91 -8.43 3.38
C VAL A 142 4.20 -8.24 2.56
N ILE A 143 4.64 -6.99 2.38
CA ILE A 143 5.92 -6.68 1.71
C ILE A 143 7.09 -7.33 2.45
N LEU A 144 7.13 -7.20 3.79
CA LEU A 144 8.20 -7.78 4.60
C LEU A 144 8.18 -9.31 4.57
N LEU A 145 7.01 -9.92 4.65
CA LEU A 145 6.87 -11.37 4.54
C LEU A 145 7.43 -11.90 3.22
N ALA A 146 7.14 -11.23 2.11
CA ALA A 146 7.70 -11.57 0.80
C ALA A 146 9.22 -11.36 0.76
N MET A 147 9.68 -10.18 1.19
CA MET A 147 11.09 -9.78 1.09
C MET A 147 12.01 -10.60 2.00
N GLU A 148 11.66 -10.81 3.28
CA GLU A 148 12.51 -11.49 4.26
C GLU A 148 12.70 -12.99 3.97
N ASN A 149 11.85 -13.57 3.12
CA ASN A 149 11.98 -14.94 2.65
C ASN A 149 12.65 -15.04 1.26
N ALA A 150 13.02 -13.91 0.65
CA ALA A 150 13.69 -13.85 -0.63
C ALA A 150 15.21 -13.97 -0.47
N PRO A 151 15.92 -14.57 -1.45
CA PRO A 151 17.36 -14.43 -1.51
C PRO A 151 17.75 -12.95 -1.72
N PRO A 152 18.92 -12.48 -1.21
CA PRO A 152 19.28 -11.05 -1.24
C PRO A 152 19.21 -10.39 -2.62
N HIS A 153 19.54 -11.14 -3.67
CA HIS A 153 19.53 -10.66 -5.06
C HIS A 153 18.16 -10.74 -5.76
N ARG A 154 17.07 -11.13 -5.07
CA ARG A 154 15.69 -11.18 -5.63
C ARG A 154 14.65 -10.48 -4.74
N ARG A 155 15.09 -9.59 -3.86
CA ARG A 155 14.20 -8.89 -2.92
C ARG A 155 13.22 -7.97 -3.65
N GLY A 156 13.67 -7.27 -4.69
CA GLY A 156 12.82 -6.44 -5.55
C GLY A 156 11.76 -7.28 -6.24
N PHE A 157 12.17 -8.36 -6.92
CA PHE A 157 11.26 -9.31 -7.55
C PHE A 157 10.25 -9.89 -6.56
N MET A 158 10.67 -10.34 -5.39
CA MET A 158 9.76 -10.96 -4.42
C MET A 158 8.77 -9.96 -3.81
N SER A 159 9.25 -8.79 -3.42
CA SER A 159 8.40 -7.74 -2.86
C SER A 159 7.39 -7.20 -3.88
N SER A 160 7.72 -7.23 -5.18
CA SER A 160 6.82 -6.78 -6.23
C SER A 160 5.56 -7.64 -6.40
N PHE A 161 5.56 -8.91 -5.95
CA PHE A 161 4.33 -9.72 -5.91
C PHE A 161 3.34 -9.20 -4.87
N ALA A 162 3.82 -8.68 -3.73
CA ALA A 162 2.95 -8.00 -2.77
C ALA A 162 2.33 -6.76 -3.42
N LEU A 163 3.12 -5.95 -4.12
CA LEU A 163 2.65 -4.73 -4.80
C LEU A 163 1.70 -5.03 -5.97
N ALA A 164 1.92 -6.14 -6.68
CA ALA A 164 1.06 -6.64 -7.74
C ALA A 164 -0.34 -7.04 -7.24
N GLY A 165 -0.53 -7.22 -5.93
CA GLY A 165 -1.85 -7.38 -5.35
C GLY A 165 -2.75 -6.16 -5.56
N GLY A 166 -2.18 -4.97 -5.66
CA GLY A 166 -2.86 -3.72 -6.04
C GLY A 166 -3.77 -3.88 -7.27
N PRO A 167 -3.17 -3.97 -8.46
CA PRO A 167 -3.91 -4.12 -9.70
C PRO A 167 -4.70 -5.44 -9.77
N ALA A 168 -4.19 -6.56 -9.22
CA ALA A 168 -4.95 -7.82 -9.21
C ALA A 168 -6.27 -7.69 -8.44
N GLY A 169 -6.25 -7.07 -7.26
CA GLY A 169 -7.45 -6.85 -6.45
C GLY A 169 -8.48 -5.97 -7.15
N ILE A 170 -8.04 -4.93 -7.86
CA ILE A 170 -8.90 -4.07 -8.68
C ILE A 170 -9.58 -4.86 -9.79
N LEU A 171 -8.82 -5.69 -10.53
CA LEU A 171 -9.38 -6.49 -11.62
C LEU A 171 -10.45 -7.46 -11.10
N VAL A 172 -10.20 -8.11 -9.96
CA VAL A 172 -11.16 -9.02 -9.32
C VAL A 172 -12.37 -8.25 -8.79
N GLY A 173 -12.18 -7.06 -8.21
CA GLY A 173 -13.26 -6.21 -7.69
C GLY A 173 -14.17 -5.70 -8.80
N ASN A 174 -13.58 -5.27 -9.91
CA ASN A 174 -14.33 -4.85 -11.09
C ASN A 174 -15.10 -6.03 -11.71
N LEU A 175 -14.46 -7.19 -11.83
CA LEU A 175 -15.13 -8.40 -12.31
C LEU A 175 -16.31 -8.79 -11.41
N ALA A 176 -16.19 -8.67 -10.09
CA ALA A 176 -17.29 -8.96 -9.17
C ALA A 176 -18.50 -8.05 -9.42
N PHE A 177 -18.28 -6.73 -9.59
CA PHE A 177 -19.38 -5.81 -9.92
C PHE A 177 -19.99 -6.08 -11.29
N LEU A 178 -19.19 -6.36 -12.31
CA LEU A 178 -19.69 -6.71 -13.64
C LEU A 178 -20.51 -7.99 -13.63
N LEU A 179 -20.06 -9.01 -12.90
CA LEU A 179 -20.82 -10.26 -12.76
C LEU A 179 -22.14 -10.03 -12.02
N THR A 180 -22.15 -9.20 -10.97
CA THR A 180 -23.38 -8.79 -10.29
C THR A 180 -24.33 -8.10 -11.25
N ASP A 181 -23.86 -7.08 -11.97
CA ASP A 181 -24.66 -6.31 -12.93
C ASP A 181 -25.29 -7.22 -14.00
N LEU A 182 -24.54 -8.20 -14.52
CA LEU A 182 -25.03 -9.18 -15.51
C LEU A 182 -26.13 -10.11 -14.99
N VAL A 183 -26.19 -10.36 -13.68
CA VAL A 183 -27.20 -11.24 -13.07
C VAL A 183 -28.33 -10.48 -12.39
N THR A 184 -28.32 -9.15 -12.42
CA THR A 184 -29.34 -8.28 -11.84
C THR A 184 -30.01 -7.38 -12.88
N THR A 185 -31.25 -6.98 -12.65
CA THR A 185 -31.84 -5.83 -13.34
C THR A 185 -31.35 -4.53 -12.69
N SER A 186 -31.51 -3.38 -13.33
CA SER A 186 -31.13 -2.07 -12.75
C SER A 186 -31.73 -1.86 -11.36
N ASP A 187 -33.06 -2.05 -11.21
CA ASP A 187 -33.74 -1.97 -9.91
C ASP A 187 -33.26 -3.06 -8.92
N GLY A 188 -32.90 -4.24 -9.44
CA GLY A 188 -32.35 -5.34 -8.65
C GLY A 188 -30.95 -5.04 -8.11
N PHE A 189 -30.13 -4.34 -8.88
CA PHE A 189 -28.78 -3.94 -8.50
C PHE A 189 -28.81 -2.98 -7.31
N ASP A 190 -29.63 -1.93 -7.41
CA ASP A 190 -29.75 -0.89 -6.39
C ASP A 190 -30.41 -1.43 -5.11
N SER A 191 -31.36 -2.36 -5.24
CA SER A 191 -32.06 -2.94 -4.09
C SER A 191 -31.23 -3.98 -3.34
N TRP A 192 -30.55 -4.92 -4.02
CA TRP A 192 -29.82 -6.01 -3.36
C TRP A 192 -28.51 -6.43 -4.04
N GLY A 193 -28.39 -6.25 -5.37
CA GLY A 193 -27.24 -6.72 -6.15
C GLY A 193 -25.91 -6.18 -5.65
N TRP A 194 -25.85 -4.89 -5.30
CA TRP A 194 -24.64 -4.24 -4.79
C TRP A 194 -24.02 -4.92 -3.56
N ARG A 195 -24.79 -5.71 -2.81
CA ARG A 195 -24.32 -6.46 -1.63
C ARG A 195 -23.46 -7.67 -2.01
N LEU A 196 -23.66 -8.27 -3.18
CA LEU A 196 -22.97 -9.51 -3.59
C LEU A 196 -21.44 -9.41 -3.57
N PRO A 197 -20.79 -8.35 -4.12
CA PRO A 197 -19.34 -8.21 -4.05
C PRO A 197 -18.82 -8.13 -2.61
N PHE A 198 -19.56 -7.51 -1.69
CA PHE A 198 -19.20 -7.43 -0.28
C PHE A 198 -19.32 -8.79 0.42
N LEU A 199 -20.41 -9.52 0.16
CA LEU A 199 -20.63 -10.86 0.72
C LEU A 199 -19.61 -11.88 0.20
N ALA A 200 -19.18 -11.75 -1.06
CA ALA A 200 -18.11 -12.58 -1.63
C ALA A 200 -16.78 -12.47 -0.85
N SER A 201 -16.57 -11.38 -0.08
CA SER A 201 -15.40 -11.23 0.79
C SER A 201 -15.32 -12.33 1.86
N ILE A 202 -16.42 -13.01 2.25
CA ILE A 202 -16.37 -14.16 3.17
C ILE A 202 -15.57 -15.34 2.60
N ALA A 203 -15.66 -15.58 1.29
CA ALA A 203 -14.88 -16.61 0.61
C ALA A 203 -13.40 -16.22 0.53
N LEU A 204 -13.12 -14.94 0.26
CA LEU A 204 -11.77 -14.39 0.26
C LEU A 204 -11.15 -14.43 1.67
N LEU A 205 -11.95 -14.21 2.71
CA LEU A 205 -11.56 -14.34 4.10
C LEU A 205 -11.14 -15.79 4.41
N GLY A 206 -11.94 -16.78 4.01
CA GLY A 206 -11.61 -18.19 4.15
C GLY A 206 -10.32 -18.58 3.42
N LEU A 207 -10.16 -18.11 2.17
CA LEU A 207 -8.94 -18.29 1.39
C LEU A 207 -7.72 -17.66 2.09
N THR A 208 -7.90 -16.47 2.66
CA THR A 208 -6.84 -15.76 3.38
C THR A 208 -6.36 -16.54 4.59
N VAL A 209 -7.29 -17.02 5.42
CA VAL A 209 -6.99 -17.83 6.59
C VAL A 209 -6.26 -19.11 6.17
N TYR A 210 -6.75 -19.78 5.12
CA TYR A 210 -6.09 -20.96 4.56
C TYR A 210 -4.63 -20.70 4.14
N ILE A 211 -4.40 -19.64 3.36
CA ILE A 211 -3.07 -19.26 2.90
C ILE A 211 -2.14 -18.95 4.08
N GLN A 212 -2.61 -18.15 5.04
CA GLN A 212 -1.82 -17.73 6.20
C GLN A 212 -1.48 -18.88 7.14
N MET A 213 -2.38 -19.86 7.33
CA MET A 213 -2.07 -21.06 8.11
C MET A 213 -0.87 -21.83 7.56
N ARG A 214 -0.64 -21.75 6.25
CA ARG A 214 0.39 -22.51 5.51
C ARG A 214 1.73 -21.78 5.33
N ILE A 215 1.86 -20.56 5.87
CA ILE A 215 3.09 -19.76 5.85
C ILE A 215 3.80 -19.87 7.20
N GLU A 216 5.12 -20.05 7.16
CA GLU A 216 5.97 -20.05 8.36
C GLU A 216 6.47 -18.63 8.68
N GLU A 217 6.77 -18.37 9.96
CA GLU A 217 7.38 -17.10 10.36
C GLU A 217 8.75 -16.87 9.71
N THR A 218 9.09 -15.59 9.51
CA THR A 218 10.31 -15.22 8.78
C THR A 218 11.56 -15.68 9.53
N LYS A 219 12.59 -16.12 8.78
CA LYS A 219 13.87 -16.56 9.36
C LYS A 219 14.51 -15.44 10.21
N ALA A 220 14.38 -14.19 9.76
CA ALA A 220 14.86 -13.02 10.49
C ALA A 220 14.18 -12.88 11.86
N PHE A 221 12.86 -13.08 11.93
CA PHE A 221 12.14 -13.05 13.20
C PHE A 221 12.47 -14.24 14.10
N LYS A 222 12.63 -15.44 13.53
CA LYS A 222 13.05 -16.63 14.28
C LYS A 222 14.46 -16.46 14.90
N ARG A 223 15.39 -15.81 14.17
CA ARG A 223 16.73 -15.47 14.69
C ARG A 223 16.66 -14.45 15.82
N LEU A 224 15.87 -13.38 15.66
CA LEU A 224 15.65 -12.40 16.74
C LEU A 224 15.11 -13.04 18.03
N GLN A 225 14.21 -14.03 17.91
CA GLN A 225 13.75 -14.80 19.07
C GLN A 225 14.83 -15.70 19.66
N ALA A 226 15.65 -16.35 18.82
CA ALA A 226 16.71 -17.24 19.26
C ALA A 226 17.88 -16.50 19.95
N ASP A 227 18.28 -15.34 19.41
CA ASP A 227 19.32 -14.49 20.01
C ASP A 227 18.87 -13.88 21.35
N ALA A 228 17.56 -13.76 21.56
CA ALA A 228 16.98 -13.36 22.84
C ALA A 228 16.89 -14.51 23.86
N ALA A 229 17.19 -15.76 23.49
CA ALA A 229 16.87 -16.96 24.27
C ALA A 229 17.93 -17.49 25.27
N PRO A 230 19.18 -16.98 25.41
CA PRO A 230 20.06 -17.45 26.49
C PRO A 230 20.40 -16.38 27.54
N ALA A 231 19.40 -15.69 28.09
CA ALA A 231 19.52 -15.02 29.39
C ALA A 231 18.18 -15.05 30.11
N ASP A 232 18.16 -15.44 31.39
CA ASP A 232 17.05 -15.32 32.36
C ASP A 232 16.67 -13.85 32.64
N ARG A 233 16.49 -13.07 31.58
CA ARG A 233 16.01 -11.70 31.59
C ARG A 233 14.91 -11.63 30.53
N PRO A 234 13.65 -11.34 30.91
CA PRO A 234 12.61 -11.10 29.93
C PRO A 234 13.09 -9.99 28.97
N VAL A 235 13.26 -10.34 27.70
CA VAL A 235 13.52 -9.49 26.52
C VAL A 235 13.98 -8.07 26.89
N LYS A 236 15.23 -7.93 27.35
CA LYS A 236 15.90 -6.63 27.60
C LYS A 236 16.79 -6.20 26.42
N ALA A 237 16.39 -6.53 25.19
CA ALA A 237 16.96 -5.99 23.95
C ALA A 237 16.00 -5.02 23.24
N VAL A 238 14.98 -4.53 23.96
CA VAL A 238 14.47 -3.17 23.81
C VAL A 238 15.00 -2.44 25.03
N THR A 239 15.93 -1.51 24.86
CA THR A 239 16.37 -0.64 25.94
C THR A 239 15.14 0.06 26.53
N ALA A 240 14.80 -0.27 27.78
CA ALA A 240 13.88 0.46 28.66
C ALA A 240 12.53 0.90 28.03
N GLY A 241 11.51 0.04 28.07
CA GLY A 241 10.10 0.45 28.24
C GLY A 241 9.44 1.31 27.15
N ARG A 242 9.99 1.42 25.93
CA ARG A 242 9.41 2.23 24.84
C ARG A 242 8.91 1.35 23.69
N SER A 243 7.73 1.66 23.16
CA SER A 243 7.15 0.97 21.98
C SER A 243 8.13 1.06 20.79
N PRO A 244 8.37 -0.02 20.02
CA PRO A 244 9.11 0.00 18.75
C PRO A 244 8.69 1.12 17.78
N VAL A 245 7.42 1.52 17.82
CA VAL A 245 6.90 2.66 17.07
C VAL A 245 7.47 3.99 17.58
N LEU A 246 7.48 4.19 18.91
CA LEU A 246 8.05 5.37 19.55
C LEU A 246 9.58 5.42 19.37
N GLU A 247 10.25 4.28 19.40
CA GLU A 247 11.68 4.19 19.06
C GLU A 247 11.91 4.56 17.59
N ALA A 248 11.11 4.04 16.66
CA ALA A 248 11.22 4.39 15.24
C ALA A 248 11.04 5.89 14.99
N LEU A 249 10.02 6.49 15.60
CA LEU A 249 9.71 7.92 15.49
C LEU A 249 10.80 8.81 16.09
N SER A 250 11.38 8.42 17.23
CA SER A 250 12.43 9.21 17.88
C SER A 250 13.79 9.04 17.21
N ARG A 251 14.12 7.83 16.76
CA ARG A 251 15.45 7.48 16.26
C ARG A 251 15.60 7.67 14.75
N TYR A 252 14.52 7.57 13.98
CA TYR A 252 14.54 7.64 12.52
C TYR A 252 13.53 8.64 11.89
N PRO A 253 13.24 9.81 12.49
CA PRO A 253 12.21 10.73 11.97
C PRO A 253 12.52 11.19 10.55
N ARG A 254 13.79 11.49 10.24
CA ARG A 254 14.22 11.88 8.90
C ARG A 254 13.95 10.78 7.87
N LYS A 255 14.25 9.51 8.19
CA LYS A 255 14.01 8.39 7.26
C LYS A 255 12.51 8.17 7.04
N ILE A 256 11.69 8.33 8.08
CA ILE A 256 10.23 8.22 7.99
C ILE A 256 9.66 9.29 7.04
N VAL A 257 10.06 10.56 7.21
CA VAL A 257 9.63 11.65 6.34
C VAL A 257 10.08 11.44 4.90
N LEU A 258 11.33 11.02 4.68
CA LEU A 258 11.85 10.76 3.34
C LEU A 258 11.17 9.56 2.67
N ILE A 259 10.84 8.49 3.39
CA ILE A 259 10.07 7.39 2.82
C ILE A 259 8.64 7.83 2.51
N GLY A 260 8.02 8.64 3.39
CA GLY A 260 6.73 9.24 3.12
C GLY A 260 6.75 10.08 1.83
N GLY A 261 7.76 10.94 1.67
CA GLY A 261 7.98 11.72 0.44
C GLY A 261 8.30 10.86 -0.79
N ALA A 262 9.00 9.73 -0.62
CA ALA A 262 9.22 8.76 -1.69
C ALA A 262 7.94 7.99 -2.06
N TYR A 263 6.96 7.89 -1.16
CA TYR A 263 5.71 7.16 -1.36
C TYR A 263 4.57 8.04 -1.86
N VAL A 264 4.58 9.34 -1.56
CA VAL A 264 3.49 10.26 -1.90
C VAL A 264 3.27 10.37 -3.42
N GLY A 265 4.33 10.44 -4.22
CA GLY A 265 4.22 10.55 -5.67
C GLY A 265 3.49 9.35 -6.29
N ILE A 266 3.75 8.13 -5.79
CA ILE A 266 3.04 6.92 -6.22
C ILE A 266 1.58 6.96 -5.86
N ASN A 267 1.26 7.31 -4.62
CA ASN A 267 -0.13 7.31 -4.17
C ASN A 267 -0.92 8.35 -4.94
N VAL A 268 -0.44 9.60 -4.99
CA VAL A 268 -1.11 10.67 -5.71
C VAL A 268 -1.34 10.27 -7.16
N THR A 269 -0.29 9.89 -7.89
CA THR A 269 -0.45 9.55 -9.31
C THR A 269 -1.34 8.33 -9.54
N TYR A 270 -1.28 7.33 -8.66
CA TYR A 270 -2.16 6.16 -8.72
C TYR A 270 -3.64 6.54 -8.56
N TYR A 271 -3.99 7.29 -7.52
CA TYR A 271 -5.37 7.70 -7.28
C TYR A 271 -5.87 8.72 -8.30
N LEU A 272 -4.97 9.51 -8.90
CA LEU A 272 -5.33 10.36 -10.02
C LEU A 272 -5.67 9.55 -11.27
N PHE A 273 -4.97 8.45 -11.56
CA PHE A 273 -5.35 7.54 -12.64
C PHE A 273 -6.61 6.73 -12.32
N MET A 274 -6.72 6.20 -11.11
CA MET A 274 -7.79 5.26 -10.74
C MET A 274 -9.13 5.94 -10.44
N THR A 275 -9.11 7.17 -9.92
CA THR A 275 -10.31 7.84 -9.41
C THR A 275 -10.54 9.16 -10.13
N PHE A 276 -9.57 10.07 -10.09
CA PHE A 276 -9.79 11.41 -10.64
C PHE A 276 -9.92 11.41 -12.17
N ALA A 277 -9.18 10.56 -12.91
CA ALA A 277 -9.31 10.47 -14.36
C ALA A 277 -10.72 10.00 -14.79
N VAL A 278 -11.35 9.12 -14.00
CA VAL A 278 -12.75 8.73 -14.22
C VAL A 278 -13.65 9.94 -14.00
N ALA A 279 -13.53 10.61 -12.84
CA ALA A 279 -14.32 11.81 -12.54
C ALA A 279 -14.13 12.91 -13.58
N TYR A 280 -12.90 13.13 -14.06
CA TYR A 280 -12.57 14.15 -15.07
C TYR A 280 -13.26 13.86 -16.39
N GLY A 281 -13.20 12.64 -16.89
CA GLY A 281 -13.73 12.35 -18.21
C GLY A 281 -15.21 11.99 -18.26
N THR A 282 -15.84 11.57 -17.16
CA THR A 282 -17.28 11.29 -17.11
C THR A 282 -18.11 12.45 -16.56
N ASN A 283 -17.50 13.61 -16.35
CA ASN A 283 -18.20 14.79 -15.89
C ASN A 283 -18.77 15.56 -17.09
N ASP A 284 -20.08 15.81 -17.02
CA ASP A 284 -20.89 16.45 -18.06
C ASP A 284 -20.41 17.87 -18.41
N ASP A 285 -19.81 18.59 -17.45
CA ASP A 285 -19.26 19.94 -17.65
C ASP A 285 -17.80 19.94 -18.17
N ILE A 286 -17.17 18.76 -18.32
CA ILE A 286 -15.76 18.62 -18.72
C ILE A 286 -15.61 17.89 -20.06
N LEU A 287 -15.84 16.57 -20.10
CA LEU A 287 -15.68 15.75 -21.31
C LEU A 287 -16.93 14.92 -21.65
N ASP A 288 -17.87 14.74 -20.71
CA ASP A 288 -19.13 14.00 -20.92
C ASP A 288 -18.97 12.62 -21.60
N MET A 289 -17.89 11.89 -21.28
CA MET A 289 -17.63 10.61 -21.91
C MET A 289 -18.42 9.47 -21.23
N PRO A 290 -18.83 8.44 -22.01
CA PRO A 290 -19.33 7.20 -21.44
C PRO A 290 -18.33 6.58 -20.46
N LYS A 291 -18.79 6.23 -19.26
CA LYS A 291 -17.98 5.61 -18.18
C LYS A 291 -17.16 4.42 -18.68
N SER A 292 -17.73 3.59 -19.55
CA SER A 292 -17.10 2.41 -20.13
C SER A 292 -15.78 2.72 -20.84
N ARG A 293 -15.64 3.91 -21.44
CA ARG A 293 -14.45 4.31 -22.20
C ARG A 293 -13.24 4.52 -21.30
N ILE A 294 -13.40 5.22 -20.18
CA ILE A 294 -12.30 5.46 -19.22
C ILE A 294 -12.01 4.20 -18.42
N LEU A 295 -13.06 3.48 -18.00
CA LEU A 295 -12.91 2.23 -17.26
C LEU A 295 -12.14 1.19 -18.08
N LEU A 296 -12.32 1.12 -19.40
CA LEU A 296 -11.50 0.27 -20.27
C LEU A 296 -10.03 0.68 -20.25
N GLY A 297 -9.73 1.99 -20.30
CA GLY A 297 -8.36 2.50 -20.19
C GLY A 297 -7.70 2.09 -18.88
N VAL A 298 -8.40 2.32 -17.75
CA VAL A 298 -7.97 1.90 -16.41
C VAL A 298 -7.73 0.38 -16.36
N LEU A 299 -8.67 -0.42 -16.89
CA LEU A 299 -8.59 -1.88 -16.91
C LEU A 299 -7.33 -2.37 -17.64
N VAL A 300 -7.08 -1.86 -18.85
CA VAL A 300 -5.92 -2.27 -19.65
C VAL A 300 -4.62 -1.78 -19.01
N GLY A 301 -4.58 -0.55 -18.47
CA GLY A 301 -3.44 -0.03 -17.73
C GLY A 301 -3.10 -0.87 -16.50
N ALA A 302 -4.11 -1.24 -15.70
CA ALA A 302 -3.96 -2.09 -14.53
C ALA A 302 -3.53 -3.52 -14.89
N ALA A 303 -4.06 -4.09 -15.99
CA ALA A 303 -3.63 -5.39 -16.49
C ALA A 303 -2.15 -5.40 -16.91
N VAL A 304 -1.69 -4.36 -17.60
CA VAL A 304 -0.27 -4.19 -17.94
C VAL A 304 0.56 -4.02 -16.66
N GLN A 305 0.11 -3.19 -15.71
CA GLN A 305 0.80 -2.98 -14.44
C GLN A 305 0.96 -4.28 -13.65
N LEU A 306 -0.08 -5.12 -13.58
CA LEU A 306 -0.04 -6.41 -12.90
C LEU A 306 1.09 -7.31 -13.42
N VAL A 307 1.26 -7.36 -14.75
CA VAL A 307 2.31 -8.16 -15.40
C VAL A 307 3.68 -7.50 -15.26
N MET A 308 3.75 -6.18 -15.37
CA MET A 308 5.00 -5.44 -15.37
C MET A 308 5.61 -5.27 -13.98
N LEU A 309 4.82 -5.34 -12.90
CA LEU A 309 5.33 -5.21 -11.53
C LEU A 309 6.41 -6.25 -11.19
N PRO A 310 6.20 -7.57 -11.40
CA PRO A 310 7.26 -8.57 -11.28
C PRO A 310 8.48 -8.30 -12.18
N VAL A 311 8.25 -7.87 -13.43
CA VAL A 311 9.33 -7.60 -14.39
C VAL A 311 10.20 -6.44 -13.92
N ALA A 312 9.58 -5.32 -13.55
CA ALA A 312 10.26 -4.14 -13.01
C ALA A 312 10.91 -4.43 -11.64
N GLY A 313 10.29 -5.27 -10.81
CA GLY A 313 10.87 -5.76 -9.56
C GLY A 313 12.18 -6.52 -9.80
N ALA A 314 12.19 -7.45 -10.75
CA ALA A 314 13.40 -8.17 -11.15
C ALA A 314 14.45 -7.25 -11.82
N LEU A 315 14.01 -6.23 -12.56
CA LEU A 315 14.91 -5.24 -13.14
C LEU A 315 15.59 -4.41 -12.03
N SER A 316 14.87 -4.07 -10.96
CA SER A 316 15.44 -3.32 -9.83
C SER A 316 16.54 -4.07 -9.10
N ASP A 317 16.47 -5.40 -9.11
CA ASP A 317 17.52 -6.29 -8.60
C ASP A 317 18.77 -6.34 -9.50
N ARG A 318 18.75 -5.67 -10.66
CA ARG A 318 19.89 -5.55 -11.58
C ARG A 318 20.41 -4.12 -11.72
N ILE A 319 19.54 -3.13 -11.87
CA ILE A 319 19.92 -1.75 -12.19
C ILE A 319 19.97 -0.79 -10.99
N GLY A 320 19.51 -1.23 -9.82
CA GLY A 320 19.44 -0.41 -8.61
C GLY A 320 18.03 0.13 -8.35
N ARG A 321 17.66 0.23 -7.07
CA ARG A 321 16.31 0.65 -6.65
C ARG A 321 16.13 2.15 -6.84
N ARG A 322 17.13 2.94 -6.43
CA ARG A 322 17.10 4.40 -6.51
C ARG A 322 16.95 4.88 -7.95
N THR A 323 17.74 4.31 -8.86
CA THR A 323 17.73 4.66 -10.29
C THR A 323 16.35 4.48 -10.89
N MET A 324 15.69 3.34 -10.62
CA MET A 324 14.35 3.07 -11.12
C MET A 324 13.30 4.01 -10.54
N MET A 325 13.34 4.27 -9.24
CA MET A 325 12.40 5.17 -8.59
C MET A 325 12.49 6.60 -9.15
N ILE A 326 13.72 7.11 -9.35
CA ILE A 326 13.95 8.44 -9.93
C ILE A 326 13.49 8.47 -11.38
N ALA A 327 13.91 7.48 -12.20
CA ALA A 327 13.52 7.42 -13.60
C ALA A 327 12.00 7.36 -13.78
N GLY A 328 11.33 6.47 -13.04
CA GLY A 328 9.88 6.33 -13.06
C GLY A 328 9.17 7.62 -12.62
N SER A 329 9.62 8.27 -11.53
CA SER A 329 9.06 9.55 -11.09
C SER A 329 9.23 10.67 -12.11
N LEU A 330 10.42 10.85 -12.69
CA LEU A 330 10.67 11.91 -13.67
C LEU A 330 9.86 11.68 -14.94
N LEU A 331 9.87 10.44 -15.46
CA LEU A 331 9.07 10.07 -16.63
C LEU A 331 7.59 10.32 -16.38
N LEU A 332 7.06 9.92 -15.22
CA LEU A 332 5.66 10.10 -14.89
C LEU A 332 5.28 11.57 -14.69
N GLY A 333 6.17 12.37 -14.08
CA GLY A 333 5.97 13.81 -13.92
C GLY A 333 5.91 14.55 -15.26
N VAL A 334 6.74 14.16 -16.24
CA VAL A 334 6.66 14.68 -17.61
C VAL A 334 5.41 14.15 -18.31
N TRP A 335 5.11 12.86 -18.15
CA TRP A 335 3.95 12.23 -18.78
C TRP A 335 2.62 12.82 -18.33
N ALA A 336 2.54 13.38 -17.12
CA ALA A 336 1.35 14.08 -16.65
C ALA A 336 0.89 15.17 -17.64
N PHE A 337 1.82 15.87 -18.31
CA PHE A 337 1.49 16.91 -19.30
C PHE A 337 1.03 16.35 -20.64
N ALA A 338 1.30 15.07 -20.94
CA ALA A 338 0.79 14.39 -22.12
C ALA A 338 -0.52 13.63 -21.82
N PHE A 339 -0.66 13.08 -20.62
CA PHE A 339 -1.77 12.23 -20.23
C PHE A 339 -3.13 12.94 -20.37
N TRP A 340 -3.30 14.12 -19.78
CA TRP A 340 -4.59 14.83 -19.81
C TRP A 340 -5.00 15.26 -21.23
N PRO A 341 -4.13 15.83 -22.08
CA PRO A 341 -4.46 16.06 -23.49
C PRO A 341 -4.89 14.81 -24.25
N LEU A 342 -4.25 13.66 -23.98
CA LEU A 342 -4.61 12.40 -24.61
C LEU A 342 -6.02 11.96 -24.19
N LEU A 343 -6.43 12.21 -22.96
CA LEU A 343 -7.81 11.98 -22.50
C LEU A 343 -8.81 12.89 -23.22
N ASN A 344 -8.46 14.16 -23.44
CA ASN A 344 -9.31 15.14 -24.14
C ASN A 344 -9.53 14.81 -25.62
N THR A 345 -8.80 13.84 -26.19
CA THR A 345 -9.11 13.33 -27.54
C THR A 345 -10.36 12.48 -27.58
N GLU A 346 -10.82 12.01 -26.40
CA GLU A 346 -11.96 11.11 -26.21
C GLU A 346 -11.89 9.79 -27.01
N SER A 347 -10.74 9.50 -27.62
CA SER A 347 -10.55 8.30 -28.43
C SER A 347 -10.26 7.10 -27.53
N PRO A 348 -11.04 6.01 -27.60
CA PRO A 348 -10.83 4.82 -26.75
C PRO A 348 -9.40 4.25 -26.86
N ALA A 349 -8.85 4.22 -28.09
CA ALA A 349 -7.50 3.69 -28.32
C ALA A 349 -6.42 4.59 -27.72
N VAL A 350 -6.60 5.92 -27.81
CA VAL A 350 -5.66 6.90 -27.27
C VAL A 350 -5.70 6.92 -25.74
N ILE A 351 -6.89 6.82 -25.15
CA ILE A 351 -7.07 6.70 -23.70
C ILE A 351 -6.41 5.41 -23.19
N ALA A 352 -6.66 4.27 -23.85
CA ALA A 352 -6.01 3.00 -23.49
C ALA A 352 -4.48 3.11 -23.56
N PHE A 353 -3.94 3.72 -24.61
CA PHE A 353 -2.50 3.99 -24.72
C PHE A 353 -1.99 4.88 -23.57
N ALA A 354 -2.71 5.96 -23.22
CA ALA A 354 -2.34 6.87 -22.15
C ALA A 354 -2.21 6.14 -20.80
N PHE A 355 -3.13 5.23 -20.49
CA PHE A 355 -3.09 4.38 -19.29
C PHE A 355 -2.03 3.28 -19.35
N ILE A 356 -1.82 2.63 -20.50
CA ILE A 356 -0.75 1.63 -20.67
C ILE A 356 0.61 2.25 -20.35
N VAL A 357 0.90 3.43 -20.91
CA VAL A 357 2.19 4.09 -20.70
C VAL A 357 2.29 4.68 -19.30
N GLY A 358 1.28 5.42 -18.85
CA GLY A 358 1.29 6.12 -17.56
C GLY A 358 1.22 5.16 -16.37
N LEU A 359 0.14 4.37 -16.29
CA LEU A 359 -0.10 3.43 -15.18
C LEU A 359 0.68 2.12 -15.37
N GLY A 360 0.63 1.54 -16.57
CA GLY A 360 1.20 0.23 -16.86
C GLY A 360 2.74 0.19 -16.82
N LEU A 361 3.41 1.21 -17.34
CA LEU A 361 4.88 1.23 -17.50
C LEU A 361 5.58 2.21 -16.56
N MET A 362 5.25 3.50 -16.63
CA MET A 362 5.98 4.55 -15.91
C MET A 362 5.74 4.49 -14.40
N HIS A 363 4.47 4.41 -13.98
CA HIS A 363 4.11 4.21 -12.58
C HIS A 363 4.69 2.91 -12.03
N THR A 364 4.59 1.81 -12.77
CA THR A 364 5.20 0.51 -12.40
C THR A 364 6.71 0.59 -12.17
N THR A 365 7.42 1.34 -13.01
CA THR A 365 8.88 1.55 -12.87
C THR A 365 9.23 2.24 -11.56
N MET A 366 8.39 3.19 -11.14
CA MET A 366 8.52 3.88 -9.85
C MET A 366 8.09 2.99 -8.67
N TYR A 367 7.03 2.20 -8.84
CA TYR A 367 6.36 1.46 -7.76
C TYR A 367 7.03 0.13 -7.40
N ALA A 368 7.43 -0.68 -8.40
CA ALA A 368 8.01 -2.00 -8.19
C ALA A 368 9.20 -2.08 -7.21
N PRO A 369 10.21 -1.18 -7.24
CA PRO A 369 11.37 -1.27 -6.36
C PRO A 369 11.09 -0.92 -4.88
N GLN A 370 9.94 -0.32 -4.58
CA GLN A 370 9.71 0.31 -3.28
C GLN A 370 9.64 -0.65 -2.11
N GLY A 371 9.03 -1.82 -2.32
CA GLY A 371 8.89 -2.80 -1.25
C GLY A 371 10.24 -3.18 -0.66
N ALA A 372 11.22 -3.45 -1.52
CA ALA A 372 12.60 -3.70 -1.12
C ALA A 372 13.30 -2.43 -0.58
N PHE A 373 13.20 -1.31 -1.30
CA PHE A 373 13.90 -0.07 -0.94
C PHE A 373 13.51 0.45 0.46
N PHE A 374 12.22 0.44 0.78
CA PHE A 374 11.73 0.89 2.08
C PHE A 374 12.09 -0.07 3.21
N ALA A 375 11.94 -1.37 2.95
CA ALA A 375 12.25 -2.39 3.95
C ALA A 375 13.75 -2.40 4.30
N GLU A 376 14.63 -2.20 3.32
CA GLU A 376 16.08 -2.18 3.51
C GLU A 376 16.60 -0.90 4.19
N THR A 377 15.79 0.17 4.25
CA THR A 377 16.17 1.44 4.88
C THR A 377 16.20 1.38 6.41
N PHE A 378 15.44 0.46 7.01
CA PHE A 378 15.30 0.31 8.47
C PHE A 378 15.90 -0.99 9.01
N PRO A 379 16.46 -0.96 10.25
CA PRO A 379 16.91 -2.17 10.95
C PRO A 379 15.75 -3.14 11.21
N THR A 380 16.04 -4.45 11.20
CA THR A 380 15.03 -5.52 11.35
C THR A 380 14.14 -5.36 12.59
N ALA A 381 14.66 -4.82 13.69
CA ALA A 381 13.92 -4.66 14.96
C ALA A 381 12.79 -3.62 14.91
N THR A 382 12.91 -2.58 14.08
CA THR A 382 11.90 -1.52 13.94
C THR A 382 11.31 -1.43 12.54
N ARG A 383 11.70 -2.36 11.65
CA ARG A 383 11.40 -2.31 10.22
C ARG A 383 9.91 -2.30 9.94
N TYR A 384 9.13 -3.14 10.62
CA TYR A 384 7.68 -3.20 10.39
C TYR A 384 7.03 -1.88 10.80
N SER A 385 7.19 -1.48 12.06
CA SER A 385 6.60 -0.25 12.58
C SER A 385 6.98 0.98 11.77
N ALA A 386 8.28 1.16 11.46
CA ALA A 386 8.77 2.31 10.73
C ALA A 386 8.26 2.36 9.28
N MET A 387 8.27 1.21 8.58
CA MET A 387 7.82 1.14 7.20
C MET A 387 6.31 1.36 7.09
N SER A 388 5.52 0.65 7.89
CA SER A 388 4.05 0.79 7.88
C SER A 388 3.63 2.21 8.22
N LEU A 389 4.23 2.84 9.23
CA LEU A 389 3.88 4.21 9.60
C LEU A 389 4.22 5.21 8.48
N SER A 390 5.40 5.09 7.87
CA SER A 390 5.83 5.97 6.79
C SER A 390 4.91 5.88 5.57
N ILE A 391 4.56 4.64 5.18
CA ILE A 391 3.63 4.35 4.08
C ILE A 391 2.26 4.96 4.39
N GLN A 392 1.70 4.72 5.58
CA GLN A 392 0.32 5.10 5.86
C GLN A 392 0.12 6.59 6.09
N VAL A 393 1.10 7.30 6.66
CA VAL A 393 1.05 8.77 6.72
C VAL A 393 1.03 9.36 5.30
N ALA A 394 1.87 8.83 4.40
CA ALA A 394 1.84 9.25 3.00
C ALA A 394 0.59 8.79 2.25
N SER A 395 -0.02 7.64 2.60
CA SER A 395 -1.32 7.19 2.05
C SER A 395 -2.45 8.15 2.40
N VAL A 396 -2.45 8.80 3.57
CA VAL A 396 -3.48 9.81 3.91
C VAL A 396 -3.40 10.99 2.95
N VAL A 397 -2.20 11.53 2.76
CA VAL A 397 -1.96 12.69 1.90
C VAL A 397 -2.15 12.33 0.42
N GLY A 398 -1.55 11.23 -0.03
CA GLY A 398 -1.55 10.85 -1.43
C GLY A 398 -2.79 10.09 -1.88
N GLY A 399 -3.51 9.44 -0.96
CA GLY A 399 -4.70 8.65 -1.30
C GLY A 399 -5.99 9.43 -1.16
N ALA A 400 -6.33 9.80 0.08
CA ALA A 400 -7.62 10.46 0.36
C ALA A 400 -7.68 11.88 -0.19
N LEU A 401 -6.60 12.66 -0.07
CA LEU A 401 -6.62 14.08 -0.44
C LEU A 401 -6.33 14.33 -1.92
N ALA A 402 -5.68 13.40 -2.64
CA ALA A 402 -5.23 13.67 -3.99
C ALA A 402 -6.36 13.95 -5.00
N PRO A 403 -7.45 13.14 -5.08
CA PRO A 403 -8.57 13.47 -5.95
C PRO A 403 -9.27 14.78 -5.52
N LEU A 404 -9.41 15.03 -4.22
CA LEU A 404 -10.02 16.27 -3.70
C LEU A 404 -9.21 17.50 -4.09
N ILE A 405 -7.88 17.45 -3.96
CA ILE A 405 -6.97 18.51 -4.40
C ILE A 405 -7.08 18.70 -5.91
N ALA A 406 -7.06 17.63 -6.71
CA ALA A 406 -7.16 17.74 -8.17
C ALA A 406 -8.51 18.34 -8.63
N THR A 407 -9.62 17.91 -8.03
CA THR A 407 -10.95 18.48 -8.28
C THR A 407 -10.97 19.97 -7.90
N SER A 408 -10.40 20.34 -6.75
CA SER A 408 -10.36 21.73 -6.29
C SER A 408 -9.50 22.61 -7.19
N LEU A 409 -8.34 22.10 -7.64
CA LEU A 409 -7.47 22.77 -8.60
C LEU A 409 -8.19 23.00 -9.92
N TYR A 410 -8.90 21.99 -10.42
CA TYR A 410 -9.68 22.14 -11.65
C TYR A 410 -10.83 23.14 -11.47
N ALA A 411 -11.60 23.06 -10.39
CA ALA A 411 -12.69 23.99 -10.11
C ALA A 411 -12.22 25.44 -10.01
N TRP A 412 -11.03 25.68 -9.47
CA TRP A 412 -10.46 27.02 -9.34
C TRP A 412 -9.85 27.56 -10.64
N THR A 413 -9.19 26.70 -11.42
CA THR A 413 -8.40 27.14 -12.58
C THR A 413 -9.06 26.89 -13.94
N GLY A 414 -10.05 26.00 -13.98
CA GLY A 414 -10.69 25.53 -15.21
C GLY A 414 -9.77 24.74 -16.15
N THR A 415 -8.60 24.30 -15.70
CA THR A 415 -7.60 23.67 -16.58
C THR A 415 -6.96 22.42 -16.01
N TRP A 416 -6.76 21.42 -16.89
CA TRP A 416 -6.01 20.21 -16.59
C TRP A 416 -4.52 20.48 -16.32
N LEU A 417 -3.99 21.63 -16.76
CA LEU A 417 -2.59 22.01 -16.52
C LEU A 417 -2.26 22.10 -15.03
N ALA A 418 -3.19 22.57 -14.20
CA ALA A 418 -3.00 22.65 -12.75
C ALA A 418 -2.84 21.24 -12.13
N ILE A 419 -3.57 20.26 -12.65
CA ILE A 419 -3.49 18.86 -12.21
C ILE A 419 -2.18 18.23 -12.69
N ALA A 420 -1.76 18.49 -13.93
CA ALA A 420 -0.46 18.05 -14.45
C ALA A 420 0.71 18.62 -13.63
N ALA A 421 0.65 19.91 -13.29
CA ALA A 421 1.65 20.56 -12.45
C ALA A 421 1.68 19.98 -11.02
N TYR A 422 0.51 19.68 -10.44
CA TYR A 422 0.41 18.98 -9.16
C TYR A 422 1.07 17.60 -9.21
N MET A 423 0.77 16.79 -10.24
CA MET A 423 1.41 15.49 -10.47
C MET A 423 2.93 15.60 -10.59
N ALA A 424 3.42 16.54 -11.40
CA ALA A 424 4.85 16.77 -11.57
C ALA A 424 5.53 17.21 -10.25
N GLY A 425 4.87 18.07 -9.48
CA GLY A 425 5.35 18.54 -8.18
C GLY A 425 5.52 17.40 -7.17
N VAL A 426 4.54 16.51 -7.05
CA VAL A 426 4.64 15.36 -6.13
C VAL A 426 5.67 14.32 -6.61
N CYS A 427 5.84 14.14 -7.92
CA CYS A 427 6.92 13.33 -8.48
C CYS A 427 8.30 13.93 -8.14
N LEU A 428 8.44 15.25 -8.17
CA LEU A 428 9.69 15.93 -7.77
C LEU A 428 9.97 15.74 -6.27
N ILE A 429 8.94 15.81 -5.41
CA ILE A 429 9.07 15.48 -3.98
C ILE A 429 9.60 14.05 -3.81
N THR A 430 9.08 13.10 -4.57
CA THR A 430 9.58 11.71 -4.57
C THR A 430 11.03 11.61 -5.02
N VAL A 431 11.42 12.28 -6.11
CA VAL A 431 12.82 12.31 -6.58
C VAL A 431 13.76 12.86 -5.51
N VAL A 432 13.44 14.02 -4.94
CA VAL A 432 14.24 14.66 -3.88
C VAL A 432 14.36 13.72 -2.68
N SER A 433 13.25 13.10 -2.26
CA SER A 433 13.24 12.20 -1.11
C SER A 433 14.12 10.96 -1.34
N VAL A 434 14.06 10.37 -2.53
CA VAL A 434 14.87 9.21 -2.93
C VAL A 434 16.35 9.56 -3.06
N LEU A 435 16.68 10.77 -3.54
CA LEU A 435 18.05 11.29 -3.59
C LEU A 435 18.65 11.56 -2.22
N LEU A 436 17.83 11.74 -1.19
CA LEU A 436 18.26 11.93 0.19
C LEU A 436 18.31 10.62 1.01
N LEU A 437 17.74 9.53 0.49
CA LEU A 437 17.81 8.19 1.08
C LEU A 437 19.01 7.40 0.51
N PRO A 438 19.73 6.60 1.32
CA PRO A 438 20.86 5.81 0.83
C PRO A 438 20.40 4.78 -0.22
N GLU A 439 21.26 4.46 -1.18
CA GLU A 439 21.02 3.32 -2.07
C GLU A 439 21.10 2.03 -1.27
N THR A 440 20.11 1.17 -1.42
CA THR A 440 20.01 -0.10 -0.68
C THR A 440 20.45 -1.30 -1.52
N TYR A 441 20.76 -1.07 -2.80
CA TYR A 441 21.24 -2.09 -3.72
C TYR A 441 22.50 -2.83 -3.21
N ARG A 442 22.31 -4.12 -2.86
CA ARG A 442 23.35 -5.06 -2.35
C ARG A 442 23.89 -4.78 -0.94
N ASN A 443 23.22 -3.96 -0.14
CA ASN A 443 23.58 -3.85 1.28
C ASN A 443 23.04 -5.06 2.06
N ASP A 444 23.92 -5.84 2.66
CA ASP A 444 23.53 -6.91 3.57
C ASP A 444 22.86 -6.31 4.82
N THR A 445 21.54 -6.40 4.88
CA THR A 445 20.74 -6.03 6.05
C THR A 445 20.91 -6.99 7.25
N GLU A 446 21.89 -7.90 7.19
CA GLU A 446 22.27 -8.82 8.28
C GLU A 446 23.42 -8.26 9.15
N SER A 447 23.75 -6.97 9.04
CA SER A 447 24.69 -6.36 10.00
C SER A 447 24.04 -6.27 11.38
N PRO A 448 24.66 -6.82 12.45
CA PRO A 448 24.20 -6.61 13.82
C PRO A 448 24.22 -5.11 14.13
N ALA A 449 23.34 -4.70 15.04
CA ALA A 449 23.20 -3.33 15.49
C ALA A 449 24.56 -2.67 15.77
N LEU A 450 24.69 -1.41 15.32
CA LEU A 450 25.81 -0.52 15.55
C LEU A 450 26.34 -0.67 16.99
N GLU A 451 27.61 -1.11 17.12
CA GLU A 451 28.37 -0.86 18.34
C GLU A 451 28.33 0.64 18.64
N PRO A 452 28.15 1.05 19.90
CA PRO A 452 28.31 2.44 20.27
C PRO A 452 29.73 2.86 19.88
N THR A 453 29.86 3.93 19.10
CA THR A 453 31.14 4.57 18.85
C THR A 453 31.87 4.76 20.18
N GLN A 454 33.13 4.29 20.22
CA GLN A 454 34.05 4.23 21.36
C GLN A 454 34.44 5.61 21.96
N LYS A 455 33.56 6.62 21.88
CA LYS A 455 33.76 7.97 22.42
C LYS A 455 33.01 8.23 23.73
N ASP A 456 32.10 7.36 24.15
CA ASP A 456 31.26 7.58 25.35
C ASP A 456 31.61 6.68 26.54
N THR A 457 32.77 6.04 26.55
CA THR A 457 33.27 5.30 27.72
C THR A 457 34.20 6.21 28.54
N PRO A 458 33.91 6.48 29.83
CA PRO A 458 34.89 7.08 30.72
C PRO A 458 36.15 6.20 30.74
N PRO A 459 37.37 6.77 30.78
CA PRO A 459 38.58 5.97 30.83
C PRO A 459 38.55 5.08 32.08
N THR A 460 38.68 3.77 31.88
CA THR A 460 38.94 2.82 32.95
C THR A 460 40.26 3.19 33.64
N PRO A 461 40.30 3.33 34.98
CA PRO A 461 41.56 3.52 35.69
C PRO A 461 42.46 2.30 35.46
N GLY A 462 43.70 2.55 35.06
CA GLY A 462 44.71 1.51 34.84
C GLY A 462 45.05 0.78 36.13
N PRO A 463 45.56 -0.46 36.04
CA PRO A 463 45.96 -1.24 37.21
C PRO A 463 47.28 -0.67 37.75
N GLY A 464 47.18 0.30 38.67
CA GLY A 464 48.34 0.96 39.27
C GLY A 464 48.10 1.61 40.63
N ASP A 465 46.88 2.02 40.96
CA ASP A 465 46.62 2.75 42.21
C ASP A 465 46.07 1.83 43.32
N ALA A 466 46.92 0.91 43.77
CA ALA A 466 46.75 0.29 45.08
C ALA A 466 47.39 1.18 46.15
N VAL A 467 46.57 2.03 46.79
CA VAL A 467 46.95 2.72 48.02
C VAL A 467 46.88 1.70 49.18
N PRO A 468 47.95 1.48 49.96
CA PRO A 468 47.88 0.61 51.12
C PRO A 468 47.25 1.36 52.30
N THR A 469 46.12 0.87 52.80
CA THR A 469 45.57 1.30 54.09
C THR A 469 46.13 0.41 55.21
N ALA A 470 46.83 1.05 56.13
CA ALA A 470 47.02 0.59 57.51
C ALA A 470 45.79 0.92 58.35
#